data_AF-A0A497J5S8-F1
#
_entry.id   AF-A0A497J5S8-F1
#
_cell.length_a   1.000
_cell.length_b   1.000
_cell.length_c   1.000
_cell.angle_alpha   90.00
_cell.angle_beta   90.00
_cell.angle_gamma   90.00
#
_symmetry.space_group_name_H-M   'P 1'
#
loop_
_entity.id
_entity.type
_entity.pdbx_description
1 polymer ?
#
loop_
_entity_poly.entity_id
_entity_poly.type
_entity_poly.pdbx_seq_one_letter_code
_entity_poly.pdbx_strand_id
1 'polypeptide(L)'
;MKNSFKIGKIFGIDIEMHITFLLLLVIFIWQGAAFFSAIIVLFTFVLIHELSHSYLAVKYGVKIKKILLLPIGGVAIMESIPREPKKELIIS
;
A
#
# COMPACT_ATOMS: atom_id res chain seq x y z
N MET A 1 10.70 6.85 5.74
CA MET A 1 11.72 5.82 5.47
C MET A 1 12.48 6.25 4.22
N LYS A 2 13.81 6.26 4.25
CA LYS A 2 14.64 6.92 3.21
C LYS A 2 14.78 6.10 1.90
N ASN A 3 14.24 4.88 1.84
CA ASN A 3 14.48 3.93 0.74
C ASN A 3 13.18 3.45 0.07
N SER A 4 12.29 4.39 -0.28
CA SER A 4 11.12 4.11 -1.11
C SER A 4 11.11 5.01 -2.34
N PHE A 5 10.52 4.52 -3.42
CA PHE A 5 10.36 5.26 -4.67
C PHE A 5 8.90 5.28 -5.09
N LYS A 6 8.51 6.37 -5.75
CA LYS A 6 7.13 6.56 -6.23
C LYS A 6 6.91 5.75 -7.50
N ILE A 7 5.86 4.94 -7.50
CA ILE A 7 5.43 4.12 -8.63
C ILE A 7 4.34 4.84 -9.42
N GLY A 8 3.47 5.57 -8.72
CA GLY A 8 2.33 6.23 -9.33
C GLY A 8 1.51 7.04 -8.35
N LYS A 9 0.36 7.53 -8.83
CA LYS A 9 -0.61 8.29 -8.03
C LYS A 9 -2.02 7.84 -8.42
N ILE A 10 -2.82 7.44 -7.43
CA ILE A 10 -4.21 6.98 -7.63
C ILE A 10 -5.11 7.77 -6.68
N PHE A 11 -6.20 8.35 -7.20
CA PHE A 11 -7.15 9.19 -6.43
C PHE A 11 -6.50 10.30 -5.59
N GLY A 12 -5.38 10.86 -6.07
CA GLY A 12 -4.65 11.89 -5.33
C GLY A 12 -3.66 11.37 -4.29
N ILE A 13 -3.61 10.05 -4.06
CA ILE A 13 -2.75 9.38 -3.10
C ILE A 13 -1.51 8.85 -3.82
N ASP A 14 -0.33 9.18 -3.29
CA ASP A 14 0.94 8.71 -3.84
C ASP A 14 1.17 7.24 -3.48
N ILE A 15 1.50 6.41 -4.47
CA ILE A 15 1.83 5.00 -4.26
C ILE A 15 3.34 4.87 -4.37
N GLU A 16 3.95 4.41 -3.28
CA GLU A 16 5.38 4.16 -3.19
C GLU A 16 5.66 2.69 -2.94
N MET A 17 6.81 2.22 -3.42
CA MET A 17 7.33 0.90 -3.15
C MET A 17 8.63 1.03 -2.38
N HIS A 18 8.76 0.28 -1.29
CA HIS A 18 10.02 0.20 -0.57
C HIS A 18 11.01 -0.68 -1.34
N ILE A 19 12.30 -0.36 -1.27
CA ILE A 19 13.34 -1.11 -2.01
C ILE A 19 13.39 -2.61 -1.63
N THR A 20 12.99 -2.96 -0.40
CA THR A 20 12.91 -4.37 0.03
C THR A 20 11.87 -5.17 -0.73
N PHE A 21 10.87 -4.50 -1.31
CA PHE A 21 9.90 -5.14 -2.20
C PHE A 21 10.54 -5.65 -3.49
N LEU A 22 11.51 -4.90 -4.03
CA LEU A 22 12.24 -5.34 -5.22
C LEU A 22 13.02 -6.61 -4.97
N LEU A 23 13.60 -6.77 -3.77
CA LEU A 23 14.27 -8.00 -3.37
C LEU A 23 13.30 -9.19 -3.40
N LEU A 24 12.07 -9.01 -2.89
CA LEU A 24 11.01 -10.02 -2.97
C LEU A 24 10.69 -10.37 -4.42
N LEU A 25 10.49 -9.37 -5.30
CA LEU A 25 10.21 -9.62 -6.72
C LEU A 25 11.31 -10.43 -7.39
N VAL A 26 12.58 -10.07 -7.15
CA VAL A 26 13.73 -10.80 -7.70
C VAL A 26 13.67 -12.27 -7.25
N ILE A 27 13.51 -12.55 -5.96
CA ILE A 27 13.41 -13.92 -5.42
C ILE A 27 12.28 -14.72 -6.10
N PHE A 28 11.12 -14.11 -6.35
CA PHE A 28 9.98 -14.78 -6.99
C PHE A 28 10.16 -14.96 -8.50
N ILE A 29 10.91 -14.09 -9.18
CA ILE A 29 11.29 -14.27 -10.59
C ILE A 29 12.17 -15.52 -10.75
N TRP A 30 13.15 -15.73 -9.85
CA TRP A 30 14.03 -16.91 -9.89
C TRP A 30 13.29 -18.24 -9.65
N GLN A 31 12.15 -18.21 -8.97
CA GLN A 31 11.31 -19.40 -8.72
C GLN A 31 10.41 -19.75 -9.92
N GLY A 32 10.24 -18.85 -10.87
CA GLY A 32 9.52 -19.07 -12.13
C GLY A 32 8.29 -18.19 -12.31
N ALA A 33 7.78 -18.17 -13.54
CA ALA A 33 6.72 -17.25 -13.97
C ALA A 33 5.41 -17.38 -13.17
N ALA A 34 5.06 -18.58 -12.69
CA ALA A 34 3.86 -18.80 -11.88
C ALA A 34 3.96 -18.15 -10.49
N PHE A 35 5.12 -18.20 -9.85
CA PHE A 35 5.34 -17.53 -8.56
C PHE A 35 5.38 -16.01 -8.73
N PHE A 36 6.03 -15.54 -9.80
CA PHE A 36 6.02 -14.12 -10.14
C PHE A 36 4.62 -13.58 -10.43
N SER A 37 3.78 -14.31 -11.19
CA SER A 37 2.41 -13.88 -11.44
C SER A 37 1.57 -13.88 -10.16
N ALA A 38 1.73 -14.89 -9.30
CA ALA A 38 1.04 -14.96 -8.02
C ALA A 38 1.36 -13.76 -7.12
N ILE A 39 2.62 -13.34 -7.02
CA ILE A 39 3.01 -12.20 -6.17
C ILE A 39 2.45 -10.88 -6.71
N ILE A 40 2.43 -10.70 -8.05
CA ILE A 40 1.83 -9.52 -8.68
C ILE A 40 0.32 -9.46 -8.40
N VAL A 41 -0.39 -10.59 -8.55
CA VAL A 41 -1.83 -10.65 -8.26
C VAL A 41 -2.08 -10.35 -6.79
N LEU A 42 -1.36 -11.01 -5.87
CA LEU A 42 -1.51 -10.80 -4.42
C LEU A 42 -1.33 -9.32 -4.05
N PHE A 43 -0.26 -8.68 -4.51
CA PHE A 43 0.00 -7.28 -4.17
C PHE A 43 -0.93 -6.30 -4.88
N THR A 44 -1.52 -6.69 -6.00
CA THR A 44 -2.62 -5.93 -6.60
C THR A 44 -3.84 -5.94 -5.69
N PHE A 45 -4.20 -7.08 -5.11
CA PHE A 45 -5.29 -7.16 -4.12
C PHE A 45 -4.98 -6.38 -2.85
N VAL A 46 -3.75 -6.47 -2.33
CA VAL A 46 -3.30 -5.65 -1.19
C VAL A 46 -3.42 -4.16 -1.51
N LEU A 47 -2.97 -3.72 -2.69
CA LEU A 47 -3.09 -2.32 -3.08
C LEU A 47 -4.55 -1.86 -3.17
N ILE A 48 -5.44 -2.68 -3.72
CA ILE A 48 -6.88 -2.38 -3.78
C ILE A 48 -7.49 -2.29 -2.37
N HIS A 49 -7.09 -3.20 -1.47
CA HIS A 49 -7.51 -3.19 -0.07
C HIS A 49 -7.12 -1.88 0.62
N GLU A 50 -5.83 -1.51 0.58
CA GLU A 50 -5.32 -0.25 1.16
C GLU A 50 -5.97 0.99 0.53
N LEU A 51 -6.20 0.97 -0.78
CA LEU A 51 -6.89 2.06 -1.48
C LEU A 51 -8.34 2.20 -1.02
N SER A 52 -9.03 1.10 -0.72
CA SER A 52 -10.42 1.12 -0.24
C SER A 52 -10.51 1.79 1.13
N HIS A 53 -9.61 1.42 2.06
CA HIS A 53 -9.49 2.07 3.37
C HIS A 53 -9.12 3.55 3.23
N SER A 54 -8.12 3.85 2.39
CA SER A 54 -7.66 5.22 2.17
C SER A 54 -8.73 6.10 1.54
N TYR A 55 -9.53 5.56 0.62
CA TYR A 55 -10.64 6.28 0.00
C TYR A 55 -11.72 6.65 1.03
N LEU A 56 -12.10 5.71 1.90
CA LEU A 56 -13.04 5.98 2.99
C LEU A 56 -12.45 7.02 3.97
N ALA A 57 -11.17 6.90 4.31
CA ALA A 57 -10.47 7.83 5.19
C ALA A 57 -10.52 9.27 4.66
N VAL A 58 -10.22 9.47 3.37
CA VAL A 58 -10.31 10.77 2.72
C VAL A 58 -11.74 11.33 2.78
N LYS A 59 -12.76 10.49 2.57
CA LYS A 59 -14.16 10.89 2.70
C LYS A 59 -14.54 11.31 4.13
N TYR A 60 -13.91 10.71 5.14
CA TYR A 60 -14.08 11.09 6.55
C TYR A 60 -13.18 12.27 6.99
N GLY A 61 -12.48 12.92 6.05
CA GLY A 61 -11.66 14.10 6.31
C GLY A 61 -10.23 13.79 6.78
N VAL A 62 -9.78 12.54 6.70
CA VAL A 62 -8.40 12.15 7.01
C VAL A 62 -7.50 12.35 5.81
N LYS A 63 -6.37 13.04 6.01
CA LYS A 63 -5.38 13.27 4.97
C LYS A 63 -4.41 12.09 4.88
N ILE A 64 -4.43 11.41 3.74
CA ILE A 64 -3.50 10.34 3.40
C ILE A 64 -2.32 10.94 2.62
N LYS A 65 -1.09 10.75 3.11
CA LYS A 65 0.13 11.21 2.41
C LYS A 65 0.49 10.28 1.27
N LYS A 66 0.52 8.97 1.55
CA LYS A 66 0.95 7.93 0.60
C LYS A 66 0.59 6.54 1.08
N ILE A 67 0.55 5.59 0.15
CA ILE A 67 0.51 4.15 0.42
C ILE A 67 1.90 3.59 0.12
N LEU A 68 2.51 2.90 1.09
CA LEU A 68 3.81 2.26 0.96
C LEU A 68 3.63 0.75 0.85
N LEU A 69 4.08 0.17 -0.26
CA LEU A 69 4.13 -1.28 -0.44
C LEU A 69 5.43 -1.84 0.14
N LEU A 70 5.29 -2.83 1.02
CA LEU A 70 6.33 -3.57 1.71
C LEU A 70 6.22 -5.07 1.38
N PRO A 71 7.28 -5.87 1.57
CA PRO A 71 7.21 -7.31 1.36
C PRO A 71 6.14 -8.03 2.19
N ILE A 72 5.72 -7.43 3.30
CA ILE A 72 4.71 -7.99 4.22
C ILE A 72 3.27 -7.54 3.92
N GLY A 73 3.09 -6.53 3.04
CA GLY A 73 1.78 -5.93 2.81
C GLY A 73 1.86 -4.47 2.33
N GLY A 74 0.78 -3.72 2.47
CA GLY A 74 0.74 -2.29 2.23
C GLY A 74 0.52 -1.51 3.53
N VAL A 75 0.95 -0.25 3.56
CA VAL A 75 0.70 0.64 4.70
C VAL A 75 0.30 2.02 4.19
N ALA A 76 -0.91 2.47 4.51
CA ALA A 76 -1.34 3.85 4.30
C ALA A 76 -0.76 4.80 5.36
N ILE A 77 0.06 5.76 4.94
CA ILE A 77 0.66 6.77 5.81
C ILE A 77 -0.26 7.99 5.85
N MET A 78 -0.76 8.32 7.03
CA MET A 78 -1.72 9.41 7.27
C MET A 78 -1.06 10.58 8.01
N GLU A 79 -1.59 11.79 7.87
CA GLU A 79 -1.13 12.97 8.63
C GLU A 79 -1.57 12.96 10.10
N SER A 80 -2.77 12.45 10.35
CA SER A 80 -3.40 12.45 11.65
C SER A 80 -4.34 11.26 11.78
N ILE A 81 -4.25 10.54 12.89
CA ILE A 81 -5.17 9.43 13.21
C ILE A 81 -6.45 10.04 13.80
N PRO A 82 -7.65 9.70 13.29
CA PRO A 82 -8.91 10.22 13.83
C PRO A 82 -9.18 9.65 15.23
N ARG A 83 -9.50 10.50 16.22
CA ARG A 83 -9.68 10.10 17.64
C ARG A 83 -10.93 9.28 17.95
N GLU A 84 -11.80 9.04 16.96
CA GLU A 84 -13.05 8.30 17.15
C GLU A 84 -12.83 6.81 16.79
N PRO A 85 -12.99 5.86 17.72
CA PRO A 85 -12.68 4.44 17.50
C PRO A 85 -13.45 3.81 16.32
N LYS A 86 -14.68 4.28 16.08
CA LYS A 86 -15.49 3.83 14.95
C LYS A 86 -14.91 4.25 13.59
N LYS A 87 -14.26 5.42 13.53
CA LYS A 87 -13.58 5.89 12.31
C LYS A 87 -12.25 5.16 12.14
N GLU A 88 -11.50 4.94 13.23
CA GLU A 88 -10.28 4.12 13.19
C GLU A 88 -10.55 2.72 12.63
N LEU A 89 -11.62 2.04 13.06
CA LEU A 89 -11.96 0.70 12.58
C LEU A 89 -12.25 0.64 11.07
N ILE A 90 -12.82 1.69 10.49
CA ILE A 90 -13.17 1.75 9.06
C ILE A 90 -11.94 2.05 8.20
N ILE A 91 -10.96 2.75 8.79
CA ILE A 91 -9.79 3.32 8.12
C ILE A 91 -8.56 2.42 8.31
N SER A 92 -8.62 1.48 9.25
CA SER A 92 -7.59 0.48 9.54
C SER A 92 -7.72 -0.78 8.69
#